data_AF-A0A139TVP2-F1
#
_entry.id   AF-A0A139TVP2-F1
#
_cell.length_a   1.000
_cell.length_b   1.000
_cell.length_c   1.000
_cell.angle_alpha   90.00
_cell.angle_beta   90.00
_cell.angle_gamma   90.00
#
_symmetry.space_group_name_H-M   'P 1'
#
loop_
_entity.id
_entity.type
_entity.pdbx_description
1 polymer ?
#
loop_
_entity_poly.entity_id
_entity_poly.type
_entity_poly.pdbx_seq_one_letter_code
_entity_poly.pdbx_strand_id
1 'polypeptide(L)' 'MFQWLGGSVGEALEDYSARELNAEEGVVLTGSQALNGWIWCRNPASGEEGWVPVENLLPMGADTEGR' A
#
# COMPACT_ATOMS: atom_id res chain seq x y z
N MET A 1 5.02 7.78 -10.28
CA MET A 1 5.25 7.79 -11.76
C MET A 1 6.68 8.27 -12.00
N PHE A 2 7.42 7.79 -13.01
CA PHE A 2 8.81 8.22 -13.27
C PHE A 2 8.89 8.96 -14.60
N GLN A 3 9.56 10.12 -14.64
CA GLN A 3 9.89 10.75 -15.93
C GLN A 3 11.28 10.27 -16.34
N TRP A 4 11.31 9.50 -17.42
CA TRP A 4 12.55 9.01 -18.01
C TRP A 4 13.15 10.11 -18.89
N LEU A 5 14.35 10.58 -18.55
CA LEU A 5 15.02 11.67 -19.27
C LEU A 5 15.92 11.17 -20.42
N GLY A 6 16.03 9.84 -20.58
CA GLY A 6 16.88 9.18 -21.58
C GLY A 6 18.15 8.56 -20.99
N GLY A 7 18.69 7.51 -21.62
CA GLY A 7 19.92 6.84 -21.18
C GLY A 7 19.69 5.80 -20.07
N SER A 8 20.26 6.01 -18.89
CA SER A 8 20.11 5.14 -17.71
C SER A 8 19.77 5.94 -16.44
N VAL A 9 19.16 7.12 -16.60
CA VAL A 9 18.86 8.07 -15.52
C VAL A 9 17.39 8.49 -15.59
N GLY A 10 16.76 8.56 -14.42
CA GLY A 10 15.40 9.07 -14.25
C GLY A 10 15.24 9.76 -12.90
N GLU A 11 14.30 10.69 -12.82
CA GLU A 11 13.91 11.36 -11.59
C GLU A 11 12.64 10.70 -11.03
N ALA A 12 12.65 10.43 -9.72
CA ALA A 12 11.44 10.00 -9.02
C ALA A 12 10.49 11.19 -8.90
N LEU A 13 9.26 11.07 -9.42
CA LEU A 13 8.26 12.14 -9.31
C LEU A 13 7.55 12.14 -7.95
N GLU A 14 7.73 11.07 -7.18
CA GLU A 14 7.18 10.88 -5.84
C GLU A 14 8.09 9.94 -5.05
N ASP A 15 8.03 10.02 -3.72
CA ASP A 15 8.68 9.04 -2.85
C ASP A 15 8.09 7.66 -3.14
N TYR A 16 8.96 6.69 -3.44
CA TYR A 16 8.56 5.32 -3.71
C TYR A 16 9.39 4.36 -2.86
N SER A 17 8.70 3.38 -2.27
CA SER A 17 9.34 2.26 -1.59
C SER A 17 8.88 0.97 -2.24
N ALA A 18 9.79 0.01 -2.44
CA ALA A 18 9.46 -1.36 -2.83
C ALA A 18 9.20 -2.27 -1.61
N ARG A 19 9.07 -1.69 -0.40
CA ARG A 19 8.93 -2.47 0.84
C ARG A 19 7.59 -3.18 0.88
N GLU A 20 7.62 -4.50 0.94
CA GLU A 20 6.44 -5.32 1.22
C GLU A 20 6.23 -5.48 2.73
N LEU A 21 4.97 -5.64 3.14
CA LEU A 21 4.59 -5.90 4.52
C LEU A 21 4.13 -7.35 4.67
N ASN A 22 4.77 -8.09 5.58
CA ASN A 22 4.28 -9.40 5.98
C ASN A 22 2.97 -9.24 6.77
N ALA A 23 1.95 -9.98 6.40
CA ALA A 23 0.67 -10.01 7.09
C ALA A 23 0.26 -11.47 7.32
N GLU A 24 -0.12 -11.76 8.56
CA GLU A 24 -0.72 -13.05 8.92
C GLU A 24 -2.23 -13.02 8.61
N GLU A 25 -2.81 -14.19 8.32
CA GLU A 25 -4.24 -14.30 8.07
C GLU A 25 -5.06 -13.76 9.27
N GLY A 26 -6.06 -12.93 8.98
CA GLY A 26 -6.93 -12.33 9.99
C GLY A 26 -6.38 -11.06 10.65
N VAL A 27 -5.15 -10.63 10.36
CA VAL A 27 -4.66 -9.31 10.81
C VAL A 27 -5.42 -8.19 10.09
N VAL A 28 -5.81 -7.18 10.87
CA VAL A 28 -6.43 -5.95 10.35
C VAL A 28 -5.33 -4.92 10.07
N LEU A 29 -5.31 -4.41 8.84
CA LEU A 29 -4.36 -3.40 8.38
C LEU A 29 -5.10 -2.11 8.01
N THR A 30 -4.46 -0.97 8.24
CA THR A 30 -4.95 0.32 7.73
C THR A 30 -4.24 0.64 6.42
N GLY A 31 -5.00 0.77 5.33
CA GLY A 31 -4.46 1.18 4.02
C GLY A 31 -4.46 2.70 3.85
N SER A 32 -3.41 3.25 3.22
CA SER A 32 -3.30 4.71 2.96
C SER A 32 -3.09 5.09 1.50
N GLN A 33 -2.50 4.21 0.68
CA GLN A 33 -2.25 4.46 -0.74
C GLN A 33 -2.50 3.20 -1.57
N ALA A 34 -3.04 3.35 -2.77
CA ALA A 34 -3.21 2.26 -3.73
C ALA A 34 -2.32 2.50 -4.97
N LEU A 35 -1.60 1.48 -5.42
CA LEU A 35 -0.75 1.53 -6.60
C LEU A 35 -0.68 0.16 -7.29
N ASN A 36 -1.10 0.09 -8.56
CA ASN A 36 -0.93 -1.10 -9.42
C ASN A 36 -1.35 -2.45 -8.80
N GLY A 37 -2.46 -2.49 -8.06
CA GLY A 37 -2.93 -3.71 -7.41
C GLY A 37 -2.33 -3.97 -6.03
N TRP A 38 -1.64 -2.99 -5.45
CA TRP A 38 -1.10 -3.02 -4.10
C TRP A 38 -1.68 -1.91 -3.25
N ILE A 39 -1.77 -2.14 -1.94
CA ILE A 39 -2.12 -1.13 -0.94
C ILE A 39 -0.93 -0.95 0.01
N TRP A 40 -0.52 0.29 0.26
CA TRP A 40 0.42 0.59 1.34
C TRP A 40 -0.36 0.51 2.64
N CYS A 41 -0.03 -0.49 3.44
CA CYS A 41 -0.69 -0.83 4.68
C CYS A 41 0.21 -0.47 5.87
N ARG A 42 -0.42 -0.18 7.01
CA ARG A 42 0.20 -0.13 8.33
C ARG A 42 -0.44 -1.18 9.22
N ASN A 43 0.37 -1.99 9.90
CA ASN A 43 -0.06 -2.84 11.00
C ASN A 43 -0.16 -1.98 12.27
N PRO A 44 -1.37 -1.78 12.84
CA PRO A 44 -1.53 -0.94 14.02
C PRO A 44 -0.84 -1.49 15.28
N ALA A 45 -0.65 -2.82 15.36
CA ALA A 45 -0.07 -3.48 16.51
C ALA A 45 1.47 -3.42 16.51
N SER A 46 2.12 -3.67 15.37
CA SER A 46 3.59 -3.59 15.26
C SER A 46 4.10 -2.21 14.85
N GLY A 47 3.25 -1.39 14.22
CA GLY A 47 3.62 -0.11 13.62
C GLY A 47 4.33 -0.25 12.28
N GLU A 48 4.58 -1.46 11.79
CA GLU A 48 5.22 -1.70 10.51
C GLU A 48 4.31 -1.35 9.34
N GLU A 49 4.90 -0.77 8.31
CA GLU A 49 4.21 -0.40 7.07
C GLU A 49 4.74 -1.18 5.84
N GLY A 50 4.05 -1.12 4.71
CA GLY A 50 4.55 -1.72 3.47
C GLY A 50 3.42 -2.10 2.51
N TRP A 51 3.79 -2.46 1.29
CA TRP A 51 2.84 -2.89 0.28
C TRP A 51 2.32 -4.30 0.56
N VAL A 52 1.01 -4.46 0.43
CA VAL A 52 0.31 -5.76 0.44
C VAL A 52 -0.51 -5.87 -0.85
N PRO A 53 -0.50 -7.01 -1.56
CA PRO A 53 -1.34 -7.22 -2.74
C PRO A 53 -2.81 -7.08 -2.37
N VAL A 54 -3.60 -6.42 -3.22
CA VAL A 54 -5.05 -6.26 -3.01
C VAL A 54 -5.75 -7.62 -2.92
N GLU A 55 -5.27 -8.63 -3.65
CA GLU A 55 -5.82 -9.99 -3.62
C GLU A 55 -5.66 -10.69 -2.25
N ASN A 56 -4.74 -10.22 -1.42
CA ASN A 56 -4.53 -10.71 -0.06
C ASN A 56 -5.34 -9.92 0.99
N LEU A 57 -6.14 -8.94 0.56
CA LEU A 57 -6.93 -8.08 1.44
C LEU A 57 -8.42 -8.31 1.25
N LEU A 58 -9.15 -8.40 2.36
CA LEU A 58 -10.60 -8.31 2.37
C LEU A 58 -11.01 -6.87 2.76
N PRO A 59 -11.72 -6.13 1.88
CA PRO A 59 -12.19 -4.81 2.22
C PRO A 59 -13.15 -4.88 3.41
N MET A 60 -12.75 -4.29 4.53
CA MET A 60 -13.65 -4.02 5.63
C MET A 60 -14.27 -2.66 5.33
N GLY A 61 -15.52 -2.65 4.87
CA GLY A 61 -16.24 -1.40 4.69
C GLY A 61 -16.24 -0.62 6.00
N ALA A 62 -16.10 0.71 5.93
CA ALA A 62 -16.67 1.53 6.98
C ALA A 62 -18.18 1.26 6.90
N ASP A 63 -18.73 0.68 7.95
CA ASP A 63 -20.12 0.85 8.33
C ASP A 63 -20.52 2.30 8.03
N THR A 64 -21.11 2.51 6.85
CA THR A 64 -21.86 3.72 6.58
C THR A 64 -23.23 3.44 7.19
N GLU A 65 -23.30 3.50 8.52
CA GLU A 65 -24.56 3.79 9.18
C GLU A 65 -25.01 5.17 8.67
N GLY A 66 -26.06 5.17 7.86
CA GLY A 66 -26.96 6.29 7.65
C GLY A 66 -26.40 7.52 6.94
N ARG A 67 -26.69 7.65 5.65
CA ARG A 67 -27.17 8.93 5.11
C ARG A 67 -28.12 8.74 3.94
#